data_AF-A0A4V2V814-F1
#
_entry.id   AF-A0A4V2V814-F1
#
_cell.length_a   1.000
_cell.length_b   1.000
_cell.length_c   1.000
_cell.angle_alpha   90.00
_cell.angle_beta   90.00
_cell.angle_gamma   90.00
#
_symmetry.space_group_name_H-M   'P 1'
#
loop_
_entity.id
_entity.type
_entity.pdbx_description
1 polymer ?
#
loop_
_entity_poly.entity_id
_entity_poly.type
_entity_poly.pdbx_seq_one_letter_code
_entity_poly.pdbx_strand_id
1 'polypeptide(L)'
;MSDTTYGQGSGRPPEGSPSTPGGEANPATAREPALRGDLKEMKQFAEEQTEKARDAAEQMATDEKNFAARQLGGVATVLRKVGSELEQSDQKSLGRYTRNLGSSLESLAGDLKDRNLGDIAGIAEDFGRRKPAAFLSMAALAGFAASRFLTASAERRARHLQSTTTTPPSTSSNAGRIG
;
A
#
# COMPACT_ATOMS: atom_id res chain seq x y z
N MET A 1 -6.34 86.89 -4.48
CA MET A 1 -5.06 86.14 -4.39
C MET A 1 -5.14 85.21 -3.19
N SER A 2 -4.61 84.00 -3.37
CA SER A 2 -4.47 82.86 -2.42
C SER A 2 -5.64 81.90 -2.30
N ASP A 3 -5.49 80.78 -3.01
CA ASP A 3 -6.14 79.49 -2.86
C ASP A 3 -5.69 78.80 -1.56
N THR A 4 -6.58 78.10 -0.85
CA THR A 4 -6.21 76.99 0.05
C THR A 4 -7.38 76.01 0.16
N THR A 5 -7.20 74.90 -0.54
CA THR A 5 -7.80 73.57 -0.38
C THR A 5 -7.77 73.05 1.07
N TYR A 6 -8.80 72.33 1.54
CA TYR A 6 -8.72 71.00 2.20
C TYR A 6 -10.08 70.50 2.75
N GLY A 7 -10.49 69.32 2.25
CA GLY A 7 -10.86 68.18 3.11
C GLY A 7 -12.24 68.15 3.77
N GLN A 8 -13.27 67.79 3.01
CA GLN A 8 -14.56 67.34 3.53
C GLN A 8 -14.41 65.94 4.16
N GLY A 9 -14.41 65.85 5.48
CA GLY A 9 -14.49 64.60 6.25
C GLY A 9 -15.85 64.46 6.92
N SER A 10 -16.75 63.67 6.34
CA SER A 10 -18.07 63.34 6.89
C SER A 10 -17.95 62.20 7.90
N GLY A 11 -18.03 62.53 9.19
CA GLY A 11 -18.16 61.55 10.27
C GLY A 11 -19.58 60.99 10.33
N ARG A 12 -19.75 59.71 9.99
CA ARG A 12 -20.96 58.92 10.28
C ARG A 12 -20.84 58.30 11.68
N PRO A 13 -21.93 58.16 12.46
CA PRO A 13 -21.91 57.44 13.73
C PRO A 13 -21.77 55.91 13.50
N PRO A 14 -21.23 55.14 14.48
CA PRO A 14 -21.10 53.70 14.34
C PRO A 14 -22.44 53.00 14.62
N GLU A 15 -23.07 52.45 13.59
CA GLU A 15 -24.18 51.50 13.75
C GLU A 15 -23.63 50.11 14.09
N GLY A 16 -24.00 49.62 15.27
CA GLY A 16 -23.72 48.26 15.70
C GLY A 16 -24.37 47.25 14.77
N SER A 17 -23.55 46.43 14.11
CA SER A 17 -24.03 45.25 13.38
C SER A 17 -24.31 44.13 14.38
N PRO A 18 -25.48 43.45 14.31
CA PRO A 18 -25.72 42.25 15.09
C PRO A 18 -24.78 41.14 14.62
N SER A 19 -23.90 40.68 15.51
CA SER A 19 -23.07 39.50 15.29
C SER A 19 -23.97 38.27 15.18
N THR A 20 -24.20 37.80 13.95
CA THR A 20 -24.76 36.49 13.64
C THR A 20 -23.92 35.41 14.34
N PRO A 21 -24.49 34.51 15.16
CA PRO A 21 -23.79 33.31 15.58
C PRO A 21 -23.75 32.37 14.37
N GLY A 22 -22.74 32.55 13.53
CA GLY A 22 -22.37 31.59 12.50
C GLY A 22 -21.84 30.34 13.19
N GLY A 23 -22.75 29.42 13.52
CA GLY A 23 -22.37 28.05 13.81
C GLY A 23 -21.73 27.47 12.57
N GLU A 24 -20.40 27.49 12.52
CA GLU A 24 -19.61 26.61 11.68
C GLU A 24 -19.97 25.17 12.06
N ALA A 25 -20.98 24.65 11.38
CA ALA A 25 -21.26 23.22 11.36
C ALA A 25 -20.05 22.56 10.70
N ASN A 26 -19.09 22.13 11.53
CA ASN A 26 -17.98 21.31 11.11
C ASN A 26 -18.56 20.02 10.47
N PRO A 27 -18.35 19.78 9.15
CA PRO A 27 -18.92 18.62 8.47
C PRO A 27 -18.39 17.27 8.99
N ALA A 28 -17.37 17.29 9.87
CA ALA A 28 -16.88 16.11 10.58
C ALA A 28 -17.88 15.58 11.62
N THR A 29 -18.67 16.44 12.26
CA THR A 29 -19.53 16.06 13.40
C THR A 29 -20.88 15.44 13.00
N ALA A 30 -21.33 15.64 11.77
CA ALA A 30 -22.64 15.15 11.30
C ALA A 30 -22.61 13.77 10.61
N ARG A 31 -21.42 13.26 10.25
CA ARG A 31 -21.25 11.97 9.53
C ARG A 31 -20.90 10.79 10.43
N GLU A 32 -20.62 11.05 11.71
CA GLU A 32 -20.21 10.02 12.67
C GLU A 32 -21.24 8.90 12.93
N PRO A 33 -22.56 9.14 13.07
CA PRO A 33 -23.47 8.07 13.47
C PRO A 33 -23.70 7.04 12.35
N ALA A 34 -23.71 7.47 11.09
CA ALA A 34 -23.83 6.57 9.93
C ALA A 34 -22.57 5.72 9.74
N LEU A 35 -21.38 6.33 9.86
CA LEU A 35 -20.11 5.62 9.74
C LEU A 35 -19.95 4.56 10.85
N ARG A 36 -20.42 4.84 12.07
CA ARG A 36 -20.32 3.89 13.20
C ARG A 36 -21.19 2.64 13.03
N GLY A 37 -22.31 2.73 12.32
CA GLY A 37 -23.16 1.59 11.98
C GLY A 37 -22.42 0.63 11.05
N ASP A 38 -21.97 1.17 9.91
CA ASP A 38 -21.24 0.42 8.88
C ASP A 38 -19.92 -0.16 9.42
N LEU A 39 -19.23 0.56 10.31
CA LEU A 39 -18.00 0.09 10.94
C LEU A 39 -18.23 -1.13 11.86
N LYS A 40 -19.38 -1.23 12.53
CA LYS A 40 -19.68 -2.39 13.41
C LYS A 40 -19.93 -3.64 12.59
N GLU A 41 -20.72 -3.53 11.54
CA GLU A 41 -21.01 -4.63 10.62
C GLU A 41 -19.74 -5.08 9.88
N MET A 42 -18.96 -4.12 9.38
CA MET A 42 -17.66 -4.39 8.75
C MET A 42 -16.68 -5.04 9.73
N LYS A 43 -16.68 -4.65 11.02
CA LYS A 43 -15.83 -5.27 12.03
C LYS A 43 -16.22 -6.73 12.30
N GLN A 44 -17.51 -7.03 12.44
CA GLN A 44 -18.00 -8.40 12.64
C GLN A 44 -17.65 -9.29 11.45
N PHE A 45 -17.92 -8.80 10.23
CA PHE A 45 -17.53 -9.51 9.02
C PHE A 45 -16.02 -9.71 8.94
N ALA A 46 -15.23 -8.69 9.28
CA ALA A 46 -13.77 -8.80 9.29
C ALA A 46 -13.27 -9.84 10.32
N GLU A 47 -13.86 -9.90 11.51
CA GLU A 47 -13.49 -10.90 12.54
C GLU A 47 -13.71 -12.33 12.03
N GLU A 48 -14.88 -12.63 11.46
CA GLU A 48 -15.20 -13.95 10.92
C GLU A 48 -14.32 -14.37 9.73
N GLN A 49 -13.98 -13.41 8.86
CA GLN A 49 -13.10 -13.69 7.71
C GLN A 49 -11.63 -13.81 8.14
N THR A 50 -11.22 -13.10 9.19
CA THR A 50 -9.84 -13.10 9.68
C THR A 50 -9.44 -14.48 10.19
N GLU A 51 -10.30 -15.18 10.91
CA GLU A 51 -10.01 -16.53 11.41
C GLU A 51 -9.74 -17.51 10.26
N LYS A 52 -10.62 -17.56 9.26
CA LYS A 52 -10.46 -18.43 8.09
C LYS A 52 -9.25 -18.06 7.24
N ALA A 53 -9.01 -16.76 7.06
CA ALA A 53 -7.85 -16.26 6.32
C ALA A 53 -6.55 -16.60 7.03
N ARG A 54 -6.54 -16.54 8.38
CA ARG A 54 -5.37 -16.88 9.19
C ARG A 54 -4.98 -18.35 9.01
N ASP A 55 -5.92 -19.28 9.16
CA ASP A 55 -5.61 -20.72 9.03
C ASP A 55 -5.07 -21.07 7.64
N ALA A 56 -5.67 -20.49 6.60
CA ALA A 56 -5.21 -20.66 5.22
C ALA A 56 -3.81 -20.04 5.00
N ALA A 57 -3.57 -18.85 5.54
CA ALA A 57 -2.29 -18.16 5.44
C ALA A 57 -1.18 -18.89 6.22
N GLU A 58 -1.49 -19.47 7.39
CA GLU A 58 -0.56 -20.27 8.19
C GLU A 58 -0.04 -21.49 7.42
N GLN A 59 -0.93 -22.18 6.70
CA GLN A 59 -0.56 -23.32 5.85
C GLN A 59 0.30 -22.90 4.66
N MET A 60 -0.09 -21.86 3.92
CA MET A 60 0.62 -21.44 2.71
C MET A 60 1.97 -20.77 3.01
N ALA A 61 2.04 -19.95 4.05
CA ALA A 61 3.23 -19.16 4.32
C ALA A 61 4.38 -20.00 4.88
N THR A 62 4.12 -21.14 5.52
CA THR A 62 5.18 -22.01 6.05
C THR A 62 6.13 -22.47 4.94
N ASP A 63 5.60 -22.78 3.75
CA ASP A 63 6.40 -23.24 2.62
C ASP A 63 7.11 -22.11 1.87
N GLU A 64 6.48 -20.93 1.76
CA GLU A 64 7.00 -19.82 0.96
C GLU A 64 7.95 -18.87 1.73
N LYS A 65 7.94 -18.89 3.07
CA LYS A 65 8.79 -18.05 3.93
C LYS A 65 10.28 -18.13 3.57
N ASN A 66 10.80 -19.34 3.39
CA ASN A 66 12.21 -19.54 3.08
C ASN A 66 12.61 -18.92 1.74
N PHE A 67 11.71 -18.95 0.75
CA PHE A 67 11.94 -18.31 -0.55
C PHE A 67 11.92 -16.79 -0.42
N ALA A 68 10.91 -16.23 0.26
CA ALA A 68 10.81 -14.80 0.51
C ALA A 68 12.02 -14.27 1.30
N ALA A 69 12.42 -14.94 2.38
CA ALA A 69 13.58 -14.58 3.18
C ALA A 69 14.88 -14.54 2.36
N ARG A 70 15.11 -15.53 1.48
CA ARG A 70 16.27 -15.52 0.58
C ARG A 70 16.25 -14.34 -0.39
N GLN A 71 15.09 -14.04 -0.99
CA GLN A 71 14.96 -12.93 -1.93
C GLN A 71 15.21 -11.58 -1.23
N LEU A 72 14.67 -11.41 -0.02
CA LEU A 72 14.87 -10.21 0.80
C LEU A 72 16.32 -10.07 1.25
N GLY A 73 16.97 -11.14 1.70
CA GLY A 73 18.39 -11.15 2.07
C GLY A 73 19.32 -10.82 0.89
N GLY A 74 18.97 -11.29 -0.31
CA GLY A 74 19.66 -10.90 -1.54
C GLY A 74 19.60 -9.40 -1.82
N VAL A 75 18.40 -8.81 -1.74
CA VAL A 75 18.20 -7.36 -1.91
C VAL A 75 18.91 -6.57 -0.81
N ALA A 76 18.80 -7.02 0.45
CA ALA A 76 19.46 -6.42 1.60
C ALA A 76 20.98 -6.37 1.43
N THR A 77 21.57 -7.46 0.93
CA THR A 77 23.00 -7.55 0.63
C THR A 77 23.42 -6.58 -0.47
N VAL A 78 22.63 -6.44 -1.54
CA VAL A 78 22.90 -5.46 -2.60
C VAL A 78 22.84 -4.04 -2.04
N LEU A 79 21.78 -3.68 -1.30
CA LEU A 79 21.64 -2.36 -0.70
C LEU A 79 22.77 -2.05 0.28
N ARG A 80 23.18 -3.01 1.11
CA ARG A 80 24.31 -2.85 2.02
C ARG A 80 25.62 -2.59 1.27
N LYS A 81 25.86 -3.32 0.17
CA LYS A 81 27.05 -3.15 -0.68
C LYS A 81 27.06 -1.78 -1.35
N VAL A 82 25.96 -1.42 -2.01
CA VAL A 82 25.76 -0.11 -2.66
C VAL A 82 25.91 1.01 -1.63
N GLY A 83 25.25 0.90 -0.48
CA GLY A 83 25.36 1.87 0.61
C GLY A 83 26.79 2.03 1.12
N SER A 84 27.54 0.93 1.26
CA SER A 84 28.95 0.97 1.68
C SER A 84 29.85 1.66 0.65
N GLU A 85 29.54 1.50 -0.64
CA GLU A 85 30.27 2.14 -1.74
C GLU A 85 29.95 3.65 -1.84
N LEU A 86 28.67 4.02 -1.69
CA LEU A 86 28.24 5.41 -1.61
C LEU A 86 28.77 6.12 -0.36
N GLU A 87 28.90 5.40 0.76
CA GLU A 87 29.44 5.92 2.01
C GLU A 87 30.94 6.26 1.90
N GLN A 88 31.68 5.49 1.10
CA GLN A 88 33.09 5.72 0.81
C GLN A 88 33.31 6.80 -0.26
N SER A 89 32.28 7.13 -1.03
CA SER A 89 32.27 8.17 -2.05
C SER A 89 31.82 9.54 -1.48
N ASP A 90 31.63 10.54 -2.35
CA ASP A 90 31.16 11.88 -1.95
C ASP A 90 29.75 11.89 -1.33
N GLN A 91 28.98 10.80 -1.45
CA GLN A 91 27.59 10.69 -1.02
C GLN A 91 27.43 10.01 0.36
N LYS A 92 28.26 10.39 1.33
CA LYS A 92 28.30 9.79 2.69
C LYS A 92 26.95 9.63 3.38
N SER A 93 26.11 10.66 3.37
CA SER A 93 24.81 10.63 4.04
C SER A 93 23.83 9.66 3.38
N LEU A 94 23.81 9.61 2.05
CA LEU A 94 22.98 8.68 1.30
C LEU A 94 23.49 7.23 1.43
N GLY A 95 24.82 7.05 1.44
CA GLY A 95 25.46 5.76 1.69
C GLY A 95 25.06 5.16 3.04
N ARG A 96 25.15 5.95 4.11
CA ARG A 96 24.68 5.53 5.45
C ARG A 96 23.21 5.15 5.47
N TYR A 97 22.35 5.95 4.85
CA TYR A 97 20.91 5.67 4.82
C TYR A 97 20.61 4.36 4.08
N THR A 98 21.20 4.19 2.90
CA THR A 98 21.08 2.98 2.08
C THR A 98 21.61 1.74 2.80
N ARG A 99 22.74 1.88 3.51
CA ARG A 99 23.33 0.80 4.30
C ARG A 99 22.48 0.41 5.50
N ASN A 100 21.89 1.39 6.19
CA ASN A 100 20.97 1.15 7.30
C ASN A 100 19.70 0.46 6.84
N LEU A 101 19.17 0.85 5.67
CA LEU A 101 18.06 0.16 5.01
C LEU A 101 18.40 -1.30 4.72
N GLY A 102 19.56 -1.56 4.11
CA GLY A 102 20.04 -2.92 3.85
C GLY A 102 20.15 -3.75 5.14
N SER A 103 20.69 -3.17 6.21
CA SER A 103 20.85 -3.86 7.50
C SER A 103 19.52 -4.16 8.18
N SER A 104 18.56 -3.23 8.08
CA SER A 104 17.20 -3.43 8.57
C SER A 104 16.49 -4.53 7.78
N LEU A 105 16.64 -4.54 6.45
CA LEU A 105 16.04 -5.55 5.59
C LEU A 105 16.63 -6.95 5.80
N GLU A 106 17.94 -7.05 6.06
CA GLU A 106 18.60 -8.30 6.43
C GLU A 106 18.06 -8.86 7.75
N SER A 107 17.90 -8.00 8.75
CA SER A 107 17.33 -8.39 10.05
C SER A 107 15.89 -8.90 9.88
N LEU A 108 15.09 -8.21 9.06
CA LEU A 108 13.73 -8.63 8.72
C LEU A 108 13.72 -9.97 7.96
N ALA A 109 14.66 -10.20 7.05
CA ALA A 109 14.77 -11.46 6.32
C ALA A 109 15.13 -12.65 7.24
N GLY A 110 16.05 -12.43 8.18
CA GLY A 110 16.38 -13.40 9.22
C GLY A 110 15.20 -13.69 10.13
N ASP A 111 14.55 -12.64 10.65
CA ASP A 111 13.34 -12.74 11.47
C ASP A 111 12.22 -13.49 10.74
N LEU A 112 12.00 -13.23 9.44
CA LEU A 112 10.94 -13.86 8.65
C LEU A 112 11.13 -15.38 8.51
N LYS A 113 12.38 -15.84 8.46
CA LYS A 113 12.70 -17.27 8.37
C LYS A 113 12.34 -18.00 9.65
N ASP A 114 12.60 -17.38 10.80
CA ASP A 114 12.52 -18.04 12.11
C ASP A 114 11.20 -17.73 12.85
N ARG A 115 10.42 -16.73 12.42
CA ARG A 115 9.15 -16.32 13.07
C ARG A 115 7.90 -16.99 12.50
N ASN A 116 6.92 -17.16 13.39
CA ASN A 116 5.58 -17.59 13.01
C ASN A 116 4.73 -16.41 12.55
N LEU A 117 3.63 -16.68 11.82
CA LEU A 117 2.75 -15.60 11.34
C LEU A 117 2.11 -14.82 12.48
N GLY A 118 1.82 -15.47 13.61
CA GLY A 118 1.30 -14.81 14.81
C GLY A 118 2.24 -13.71 15.32
N ASP A 119 3.56 -13.95 15.31
CA ASP A 119 4.55 -12.96 15.76
C ASP A 119 4.60 -11.75 14.81
N ILE A 120 4.54 -12.01 13.50
CA ILE A 120 4.52 -10.96 12.48
C ILE A 120 3.22 -10.15 12.56
N ALA A 121 2.09 -10.82 12.75
CA ALA A 121 0.80 -10.16 12.96
C ALA A 121 0.82 -9.26 14.20
N GLY A 122 1.42 -9.71 15.31
CA GLY A 122 1.58 -8.90 16.51
C GLY A 122 2.42 -7.63 16.28
N ILE A 123 3.51 -7.73 15.50
CA ILE A 123 4.31 -6.55 15.11
C ILE A 123 3.49 -5.60 14.24
N ALA A 124 2.75 -6.13 13.27
CA ALA A 124 1.90 -5.34 12.39
C ALA A 124 0.78 -4.62 13.17
N GLU A 125 0.19 -5.29 14.17
CA GLU A 125 -0.82 -4.70 15.05
C GLU A 125 -0.23 -3.54 15.87
N ASP A 126 0.90 -3.75 16.54
CA ASP A 126 1.56 -2.71 17.32
C ASP A 126 1.97 -1.51 16.43
N PHE A 127 2.47 -1.77 15.22
CA PHE A 127 2.75 -0.73 14.24
C PHE A 127 1.48 0.03 13.81
N GLY A 128 0.40 -0.68 13.50
CA GLY A 128 -0.88 -0.09 13.11
C GLY A 128 -1.46 0.82 14.19
N ARG A 129 -1.33 0.42 15.46
CA ARG A 129 -1.74 1.23 16.62
C ARG A 129 -0.89 2.48 16.81
N ARG A 130 0.42 2.41 16.53
CA ARG A 130 1.34 3.55 16.68
C ARG A 130 1.29 4.52 15.50
N LYS A 131 1.08 4.01 14.28
CA LYS A 131 1.12 4.79 13.02
C LYS A 131 -0.03 4.43 12.09
N PRO A 132 -1.28 4.80 12.44
CA PRO A 132 -2.47 4.40 11.68
C PRO A 132 -2.43 4.87 10.21
N ALA A 133 -1.94 6.09 9.93
CA ALA A 133 -1.86 6.60 8.56
C ALA A 133 -0.88 5.80 7.68
N ALA A 134 0.25 5.36 8.23
CA ALA A 134 1.21 4.54 7.50
C ALA A 134 0.65 3.14 7.22
N PHE A 135 -0.04 2.56 8.20
CA PHE A 135 -0.68 1.26 8.06
C PHE A 135 -1.76 1.25 6.98
N LEU A 136 -2.67 2.24 6.99
CA LEU A 136 -3.72 2.36 5.96
C LEU A 136 -3.14 2.53 4.55
N SER A 137 -2.05 3.29 4.43
CA SER A 137 -1.37 3.49 3.14
C SER A 137 -0.76 2.19 2.62
N MET A 138 -0.09 1.44 3.48
CA MET A 138 0.51 0.16 3.12
C MET A 138 -0.56 -0.90 2.81
N ALA A 139 -1.65 -0.92 3.58
CA ALA A 139 -2.79 -1.82 3.35
C ALA A 139 -3.46 -1.53 1.99
N ALA A 140 -3.65 -0.25 1.64
CA ALA A 140 -4.21 0.13 0.35
C ALA A 140 -3.32 -0.33 -0.82
N LEU A 141 -2.01 -0.11 -0.73
CA LEU A 141 -1.04 -0.56 -1.74
C LEU A 141 -1.02 -2.09 -1.86
N ALA A 142 -1.02 -2.79 -0.73
CA ALA A 142 -1.06 -4.25 -0.69
C ALA A 142 -2.36 -4.79 -1.30
N GLY A 143 -3.51 -4.20 -0.97
CA GLY A 143 -4.81 -4.57 -1.53
C GLY A 143 -4.88 -4.36 -3.04
N PHE A 144 -4.35 -3.23 -3.55
CA PHE A 144 -4.26 -2.98 -4.98
C PHE A 144 -3.35 -3.98 -5.69
N ALA A 145 -2.16 -4.25 -5.13
CA ALA A 145 -1.22 -5.22 -5.68
C ALA A 145 -1.83 -6.63 -5.71
N ALA A 146 -2.50 -7.04 -4.63
CA ALA A 146 -3.24 -8.30 -4.56
C ALA A 146 -4.33 -8.35 -5.64
N SER A 147 -5.18 -7.31 -5.75
CA SER A 147 -6.20 -7.23 -6.80
C SER A 147 -5.61 -7.43 -8.19
N ARG A 148 -4.47 -6.77 -8.47
CA ARG A 148 -3.81 -6.92 -9.76
C ARG A 148 -3.33 -8.36 -9.96
N PHE A 149 -2.71 -8.97 -8.96
CA PHE A 149 -2.24 -10.35 -9.04
C PHE A 149 -3.40 -11.33 -9.29
N LEU A 150 -4.54 -11.14 -8.63
CA LEU A 150 -5.75 -11.94 -8.85
C LEU A 150 -6.24 -11.81 -10.30
N THR A 151 -6.37 -10.59 -10.83
CA THR A 151 -6.77 -10.35 -12.22
C THR A 151 -5.78 -10.96 -13.21
N ALA A 152 -4.49 -10.73 -13.03
CA ALA A 152 -3.44 -11.27 -13.90
C ALA A 152 -3.39 -12.81 -13.87
N SER A 153 -3.71 -13.41 -12.73
CA SER A 153 -3.79 -14.87 -12.58
C SER A 153 -5.02 -15.45 -13.27
N ALA A 154 -6.16 -14.74 -13.24
CA ALA A 154 -7.36 -15.13 -13.97
C ALA A 154 -7.16 -15.07 -15.49
N GLU A 155 -6.51 -14.02 -16.00
CA GLU A 155 -6.17 -13.90 -17.44
C GLU A 155 -5.23 -15.00 -17.92
N ARG A 156 -4.27 -15.43 -17.08
CA ARG A 156 -3.42 -16.58 -17.40
C ARG A 156 -4.23 -17.87 -17.53
N ARG A 157 -5.18 -18.11 -16.64
CA ARG A 157 -6.10 -19.27 -16.73
C ARG A 157 -6.96 -19.22 -18.00
N ALA A 158 -7.48 -18.04 -18.36
CA ALA A 158 -8.28 -17.87 -19.58
C ALA A 158 -7.48 -18.16 -20.87
N ARG A 159 -6.20 -17.73 -20.92
CA ARG A 159 -5.31 -18.03 -22.07
C ARG A 159 -4.96 -19.52 -22.20
N HIS A 160 -4.87 -20.23 -21.08
CA HIS A 160 -4.58 -21.67 -21.10
C HIS A 160 -5.74 -22.49 -21.67
N LEU A 161 -6.99 -22.06 -21.48
CA LEU A 161 -8.18 -22.70 -22.07
C LEU A 161 -8.36 -22.43 -23.57
N GLN A 162 -7.76 -21.36 -24.10
CA GLN A 162 -7.77 -21.07 -25.54
C GLN A 162 -6.67 -21.83 -26.30
N SER A 163 -5.67 -22.36 -25.60
CA SER A 163 -4.55 -23.09 -26.19
C SER A 163 -4.87 -24.56 -26.48
N THR A 164 -6.01 -25.07 -26.03
CA THR A 164 -6.43 -26.47 -26.25
C THR A 164 -7.27 -26.68 -27.51
N THR A 165 -7.48 -25.65 -28.32
CA THR A 165 -8.24 -25.76 -29.57
C THR A 165 -7.41 -25.21 -30.72
N THR A 166 -6.99 -26.11 -31.63
CA THR A 166 -6.33 -25.86 -32.93
C THR A 166 -4.84 -26.21 -32.98
N THR A 167 -4.55 -27.50 -33.19
CA THR A 167 -3.75 -27.95 -34.35
C THR A 167 -4.17 -29.38 -34.66
N PRO A 168 -5.06 -29.64 -35.65
CA PRO A 168 -5.18 -30.99 -36.18
C PRO A 168 -3.83 -31.39 -36.81
N PRO A 169 -3.33 -32.63 -36.61
CA PRO A 169 -2.15 -33.09 -37.34
C PRO A 169 -2.48 -33.08 -38.82
N SER A 170 -1.81 -32.21 -39.58
CA SER A 170 -1.79 -32.30 -41.04
C SER A 170 -1.02 -33.57 -41.40
N THR A 171 -1.74 -34.66 -41.59
CA THR A 171 -1.25 -35.85 -42.29
C THR A 171 -0.82 -35.40 -43.68
N SER A 172 0.50 -35.27 -43.86
CA SER A 172 1.14 -35.05 -45.15
C SER A 172 0.86 -36.27 -46.03
N SER A 173 -0.19 -36.19 -46.84
CA SER A 173 -0.47 -37.17 -47.89
C SER A 173 0.38 -36.81 -49.11
N ASN A 174 1.64 -37.27 -49.10
CA ASN A 174 2.51 -37.29 -50.27
C ASN A 174 1.98 -38.34 -51.27
N ALA A 175 1.00 -37.96 -52.08
CA ALA A 175 0.48 -38.78 -53.17
C ALA A 175 1.39 -38.58 -54.40
N GLY A 176 2.01 -39.69 -54.81
CA GLY A 176 2.99 -39.77 -55.87
C GLY A 176 2.55 -39.16 -57.19
N ARG A 177 3.44 -38.32 -57.72
CA ARG A 177 3.49 -37.92 -59.12
C ARG A 177 3.99 -39.13 -59.93
N ILE A 178 3.06 -39.83 -60.57
CA ILE A 178 3.31 -40.76 -61.68
C ILE A 178 2.66 -40.17 -62.94
N GLY A 179 3.39 -40.19 -64.06
CA GLY A 179 2.94 -39.72 -65.38
C GLY A 179 3.76 -38.55 -65.89
#